data_AF-A0A2S8BEE3-F1
#
_entry.id   AF-A0A2S8BEE3-F1
#
_cell.length_a   1.000
_cell.length_b   1.000
_cell.length_c   1.000
_cell.angle_alpha   90.00
_cell.angle_beta   90.00
_cell.angle_gamma   90.00
#
_symmetry.space_group_name_H-M   'P 1'
#
loop_
_entity.id
_entity.type
_entity.pdbx_description
1 polymer ?
#
loop_
_entity_poly.entity_id
_entity_poly.type
_entity_poly.pdbx_seq_one_letter_code
_entity_poly.pdbx_strand_id
1 'polypeptide(L)' 'MLSEAGGYLGNHPEANTVLTNAVGQAPDEARNSVRGYFAGHLNELTDLQNIAKPLSNLRNQCGVAVSPGQLATLFDTLST' A
#
# COMPACT_ATOMS: atom_id res chain seq x y z
N MET A 1 -1.87 -1.68 -11.56
CA MET A 1 -1.26 -1.53 -10.23
C MET A 1 -1.96 -0.48 -9.37
N LEU A 2 -1.80 0.83 -9.60
CA LEU A 2 -2.55 1.85 -8.83
C LEU A 2 -4.07 1.76 -9.07
N SER A 3 -4.49 1.48 -10.31
CA SER A 3 -5.90 1.21 -10.63
C SER A 3 -6.43 -0.08 -10.00
N GLU A 4 -5.57 -1.07 -9.76
CA GLU A 4 -5.97 -2.32 -9.10
C GLU A 4 -6.11 -2.13 -7.59
N ALA A 5 -5.17 -1.40 -6.97
CA ALA A 5 -5.29 -1.00 -5.56
C ALA A 5 -6.53 -0.11 -5.35
N GLY A 6 -6.76 0.87 -6.23
CA GLY A 6 -7.95 1.71 -6.20
C GLY A 6 -9.25 0.92 -6.38
N GLY A 7 -9.29 -0.01 -7.33
CA GLY A 7 -10.44 -0.89 -7.54
C GLY A 7 -10.69 -1.84 -6.35
N TYR A 8 -9.63 -2.38 -5.76
CA TYR A 8 -9.72 -3.20 -4.56
C TYR A 8 -10.31 -2.39 -3.40
N LEU A 9 -9.74 -1.22 -3.08
CA LEU A 9 -10.22 -0.36 -2.00
C LEU A 9 -11.64 0.17 -2.26
N GLY A 10 -12.05 0.31 -3.52
CA GLY A 10 -13.44 0.61 -3.88
C GLY A 10 -14.43 -0.50 -3.50
N ASN A 11 -13.99 -1.77 -3.50
CA ASN A 11 -14.79 -2.92 -3.07
C ASN A 11 -14.61 -3.27 -1.58
N HIS A 12 -13.61 -2.68 -0.92
CA HIS A 12 -13.28 -2.88 0.50
C HIS A 12 -13.32 -1.54 1.25
N PRO A 13 -14.53 -0.99 1.51
CA PRO A 13 -14.68 0.35 2.06
C PRO A 13 -14.07 0.50 3.47
N GLU A 14 -14.08 -0.55 4.29
CA GLU A 14 -13.49 -0.53 5.63
C GLU A 14 -11.96 -0.42 5.57
N ALA A 15 -11.31 -1.23 4.72
CA ALA A 15 -9.89 -1.14 4.45
C ALA A 15 -9.51 0.24 3.92
N ASN A 16 -10.32 0.77 2.99
CA ASN A 16 -10.13 2.12 2.45
C ASN A 16 -10.22 3.20 3.54
N THR A 17 -11.21 3.10 4.44
CA THR A 17 -11.34 4.03 5.57
C THR A 17 -10.13 3.98 6.50
N VAL A 18 -9.67 2.78 6.87
CA VAL A 18 -8.49 2.63 7.75
C VAL A 18 -7.25 3.23 7.11
N LEU A 19 -6.99 2.91 5.83
CA LEU A 19 -5.82 3.42 5.11
C LEU A 19 -5.87 4.93 4.87
N THR A 20 -7.06 5.47 4.58
CA THR A 20 -7.25 6.91 4.37
C THR A 20 -7.05 7.68 5.68
N ASN A 21 -7.63 7.20 6.78
CA ASN A 21 -7.47 7.84 8.09
C ASN A 21 -6.01 7.81 8.56
N ALA A 22 -5.28 6.74 8.26
CA ALA A 22 -3.86 6.60 8.61
C ALA A 22 -2.96 7.71 8.04
N VAL A 23 -3.36 8.36 6.94
CA VAL A 23 -2.61 9.48 6.35
C VAL A 23 -2.55 10.70 7.29
N GLY A 24 -3.59 10.92 8.10
CA GLY A 24 -3.67 12.04 9.04
C GLY A 24 -3.10 11.74 10.44
N GLN A 25 -2.75 10.48 10.70
CA GLN A 25 -2.30 10.03 12.03
C GLN A 25 -0.80 10.24 12.22
N ALA A 26 -0.37 10.30 13.49
CA ALA A 26 1.05 10.22 13.82
C ALA A 26 1.62 8.86 13.34
N PRO A 27 2.90 8.77 12.92
CA PRO A 27 3.43 7.57 12.27
C PRO A 27 3.25 6.26 13.05
N ASP A 28 3.38 6.29 14.38
CA ASP A 28 3.19 5.10 15.22
C ASP A 28 1.71 4.73 15.37
N GLU A 29 0.83 5.73 15.42
CA GLU A 29 -0.62 5.51 15.45
C GLU A 29 -1.11 4.93 14.13
N ALA A 30 -0.66 5.49 13.00
CA ALA A 30 -0.94 4.97 11.65
C ALA A 30 -0.55 3.50 11.52
N ARG A 31 0.68 3.14 11.95
CA ARG A 31 1.14 1.75 11.95
C ARG A 31 0.27 0.85 12.82
N ASN A 32 -0.13 1.31 14.00
CA ASN A 32 -0.96 0.53 14.91
C ASN A 32 -2.39 0.35 14.38
N SER A 33 -3.00 1.39 13.82
CA SER A 33 -4.33 1.33 13.20
C SER A 33 -4.35 0.36 12.03
N VAL A 34 -3.37 0.44 11.11
CA VAL A 34 -3.27 -0.46 9.96
C VAL A 34 -3.02 -1.91 10.42
N ARG A 35 -2.09 -2.14 11.35
CA ARG A 35 -1.81 -3.49 11.88
C ARG A 35 -3.01 -4.08 12.61
N GLY A 36 -3.71 -3.28 13.41
CA GLY A 36 -4.89 -3.70 14.16
C GLY A 36 -6.03 -4.15 13.24
N TYR A 37 -6.28 -3.41 12.16
CA TYR A 37 -7.27 -3.79 11.16
C TYR A 37 -6.90 -5.11 10.48
N PHE A 38 -5.70 -5.21 9.90
CA PHE A 38 -5.30 -6.38 9.14
C PHE A 38 -5.06 -7.64 9.99
N ALA A 39 -4.92 -7.51 11.32
CA ALA A 39 -4.92 -8.67 12.21
C ALA A 39 -6.25 -9.45 12.16
N GLY A 40 -7.37 -8.78 11.89
CA GLY A 40 -8.68 -9.41 11.69
C GLY A 40 -9.02 -9.70 10.21
N HIS A 41 -8.23 -9.20 9.27
CA HIS A 41 -8.51 -9.20 7.83
C HIS A 41 -7.32 -9.77 7.03
N LEU A 42 -6.91 -10.99 7.36
CA LEU A 42 -5.70 -11.62 6.77
C LEU A 42 -5.83 -11.91 5.27
N ASN A 43 -7.05 -12.20 4.79
CA ASN A 43 -7.33 -12.31 3.36
C ASN A 43 -7.05 -10.98 2.65
N GLU A 44 -7.52 -9.86 3.21
CA GLU A 44 -7.33 -8.56 2.59
C GLU A 44 -5.88 -8.10 2.61
N LEU A 45 -5.16 -8.43 3.69
CA LEU A 45 -3.71 -8.24 3.74
C LEU A 45 -3.02 -9.00 2.61
N THR A 46 -3.41 -10.25 2.38
CA THR A 46 -2.82 -11.11 1.34
C THR A 46 -3.13 -10.58 -0.05
N ASP A 47 -4.36 -10.12 -0.28
CA ASP A 47 -4.78 -9.53 -1.56
C ASP A 47 -3.97 -8.25 -1.86
N LEU A 48 -3.87 -7.34 -0.89
CA LEU A 48 -3.08 -6.11 -1.04
C LEU A 48 -1.59 -6.39 -1.25
N GLN A 49 -1.02 -7.41 -0.58
CA GLN A 49 0.36 -7.85 -0.83
C GLN A 49 0.54 -8.37 -2.26
N ASN A 50 -0.43 -9.10 -2.80
CA ASN A 50 -0.41 -9.58 -4.18
C ASN A 50 -0.52 -8.42 -5.18
N ILE A 51 -1.38 -7.44 -4.92
CA ILE A 51 -1.50 -6.22 -5.72
C ILE A 51 -0.18 -5.43 -5.73
N ALA A 52 0.50 -5.34 -4.57
CA ALA A 52 1.79 -4.65 -4.43
C ALA A 52 3.01 -5.47 -4.93
N LYS A 53 2.80 -6.74 -5.31
CA LYS A 53 3.89 -7.66 -5.68
C LYS A 53 4.74 -7.18 -6.86
N PRO A 54 4.20 -6.63 -7.96
CA PRO A 54 5.06 -6.25 -9.07
C PRO A 54 5.94 -5.04 -8.74
N LEU A 55 5.50 -4.14 -7.84
CA LEU A 55 6.34 -3.07 -7.28
C LEU A 55 7.49 -3.64 -6.44
N SER A 56 7.18 -4.61 -5.58
CA SER A 56 8.20 -5.29 -4.76
C SER A 56 9.21 -6.04 -5.63
N ASN A 57 8.75 -6.66 -6.71
CA ASN A 57 9.61 -7.33 -7.69
C ASN A 57 10.50 -6.34 -8.44
N LEU A 58 9.96 -5.19 -8.85
CA LEU A 58 10.74 -4.14 -9.50
C LEU A 58 11.86 -3.64 -8.58
N ARG A 59 11.54 -3.34 -7.32
CA ARG A 59 12.52 -2.97 -6.30
C ARG A 59 13.65 -3.99 -6.19
N ASN A 60 13.30 -5.27 -6.12
CA ASN A 60 14.28 -6.34 -5.97
C ASN A 60 15.16 -6.50 -7.22
N GLN A 61 14.62 -6.21 -8.42
CA GLN A 61 15.37 -6.26 -9.68
C GLN A 61 16.37 -5.11 -9.84
N CYS A 62 16.06 -3.92 -9.31
CA CYS A 62 16.94 -2.76 -9.42
C CYS A 62 18.26 -2.92 -8.64
N GLY A 63 18.37 -3.88 -7.71
CA GLY A 63 19.62 -4.19 -6.98
C GLY A 63 20.12 -3.09 -6.02
N VAL A 64 19.48 -1.92 -6.02
CA VAL A 64 19.69 -0.82 -5.08
C VAL A 64 18.56 -0.79 -4.07
N ALA A 65 18.86 -0.36 -2.84
CA ALA A 65 17.86 -0.14 -1.79
C ALA A 65 16.97 1.06 -2.16
N VAL A 66 16.03 0.86 -3.08
CA VAL A 66 15.02 1.86 -3.42
C VAL A 66 13.97 1.82 -2.32
N SER A 67 13.87 2.92 -1.57
CA SER A 67 12.81 3.10 -0.57
C SER A 67 11.43 3.13 -1.26
N PRO A 68 10.36 2.76 -0.54
CA PRO A 68 8.99 2.92 -1.05
C PRO A 68 8.69 4.35 -1.52
N GLY A 69 9.22 5.37 -0.83
CA GLY A 69 9.06 6.77 -1.22
C GLY A 69 9.71 7.11 -2.56
N GLN A 70 10.92 6.61 -2.81
CA GLN A 70 11.59 6.81 -4.12
C GLN A 70 10.85 6.11 -5.26
N LEU A 71 10.26 4.93 -5.01
CA LEU A 71 9.40 4.26 -5.98
C LEU A 71 8.14 5.08 -6.24
N ALA A 72 7.48 5.59 -5.20
CA ALA A 72 6.29 6.44 -5.35
C ALA A 72 6.60 7.69 -6.20
N THR A 73 7.70 8.41 -5.90
CA THR A 73 8.14 9.56 -6.70
C THR A 73 8.42 9.19 -8.16
N LEU A 74 9.06 8.03 -8.42
CA LEU A 74 9.29 7.54 -9.78
C LEU A 74 7.96 7.29 -10.51
N PHE A 75 7.00 6.65 -9.86
CA PHE A 75 5.68 6.39 -10.47
C PHE A 75 4.91 7.68 -10.78
N ASP A 76 4.90 8.64 -9.87
CA ASP A 76 4.28 9.95 -10.11
C ASP A 76 4.92 10.64 -11.31
N THR A 77 6.26 10.58 -11.41
CA THR A 77 7.03 11.16 -12.53
C THR A 77 6.72 10.50 -13.88
N LEU A 78 6.45 9.19 -13.91
CA LEU A 78 6.13 8.45 -15.14
C LEU A 78 4.66 8.55 -15.56
N SER A 79 3.79 9.04 -14.67
CA SER A 79 2.35 9.14 -14.89
C SER A 79 1.94 10.51 -15.48
N THR A 80 2.90 11.40 -15.72
CA THR A 80 2.78 12.67 -16.44
C THR A 80 3.41 12.59 -17.82
#